data_AF-A0A3M1ID93-F1
#
_entry.id   AF-A0A3M1ID93-F1
#
_cell.length_a   1.000
_cell.length_b   1.000
_cell.length_c   1.000
_cell.angle_alpha   90.00
_cell.angle_beta   90.00
_cell.angle_gamma   90.00
#
_symmetry.space_group_name_H-M   'P 1'
#
loop_
_entity.id
_entity.type
_entity.pdbx_description
1 polymer ?
#
loop_
_entity_poly.entity_id
_entity_poly.type
_entity_poly.pdbx_seq_one_letter_code
_entity_poly.pdbx_strand_id
1 'polypeptide(L)'
;MPAEAAGFVSGAGTTPAETGRRAPCSETAILDGVAVLEAAKGGLGLVVALVLLRFTPAEMEAGLQSLLEWMHQDPSAAYPRLFLRLAERVSPEAMIWVGLGALAYSFIRFAEAYGLWRNRAWAKWLGALSGGLYIPYEAWAVLRHPAWLTAGVLAVNILIVAVLAWSLWASQRAAALEPATSPGARPD
;
A
#
# COMPACT_ATOMS: atom_id res chain seq x y z
N MET A 1 9.72 33.60 -73.06
CA MET A 1 8.95 32.50 -72.42
C MET A 1 9.94 31.44 -71.94
N PRO A 2 9.71 30.83 -70.75
CA PRO A 2 10.66 30.63 -69.62
C PRO A 2 11.47 29.30 -69.74
N ALA A 3 12.39 28.85 -68.87
CA ALA A 3 12.63 29.08 -67.45
C ALA A 3 14.08 28.74 -67.03
N GLU A 4 14.62 29.52 -66.09
CA GLU A 4 15.81 29.22 -65.26
C GLU A 4 15.51 28.08 -64.27
N ALA A 5 16.44 27.13 -64.14
CA ALA A 5 16.43 26.10 -63.11
C ALA A 5 17.46 26.46 -62.02
N ALA A 6 17.00 27.16 -60.98
CA ALA A 6 17.75 27.35 -59.73
C ALA A 6 17.07 26.49 -58.64
N GLY A 7 17.60 25.28 -58.43
CA GLY A 7 17.15 24.38 -57.37
C GLY A 7 18.07 24.45 -56.17
N PHE A 8 17.76 25.31 -55.19
CA PHE A 8 18.10 25.08 -53.79
C PHE A 8 17.25 25.98 -52.88
N VAL A 9 16.22 25.41 -52.24
CA VAL A 9 15.70 25.92 -50.97
C VAL A 9 15.54 24.72 -50.03
N SER A 10 16.42 24.71 -49.04
CA SER A 10 16.35 23.92 -47.82
C SER A 10 15.05 24.25 -47.06
N GLY A 11 14.15 23.27 -46.99
CA GLY A 11 12.96 23.32 -46.16
C GLY A 11 13.09 22.36 -44.99
N ALA A 12 13.69 22.83 -43.90
CA ALA A 12 13.58 22.21 -42.59
C ALA A 12 12.11 22.33 -42.13
N GLY A 13 11.33 21.26 -42.32
CA GLY A 13 9.99 21.09 -41.79
C GLY A 13 10.02 20.13 -40.61
N THR A 14 9.93 20.69 -39.43
CA THR A 14 10.00 20.06 -38.11
C THR A 14 8.95 18.99 -37.85
N THR A 15 9.38 17.96 -37.11
CA THR A 15 8.66 16.89 -36.42
C THR A 15 7.29 17.27 -35.83
N PRO A 16 6.29 16.38 -35.85
CA PRO A 16 5.40 16.22 -34.71
C PRO A 16 6.00 15.13 -33.82
N ALA A 17 6.60 15.56 -32.72
CA ALA A 17 6.80 14.70 -31.57
C ALA A 17 5.41 14.31 -31.04
N GLU A 18 4.85 13.21 -31.54
CA GLU A 18 3.84 12.45 -30.83
C GLU A 18 4.52 11.76 -29.64
N THR A 19 4.90 12.56 -28.64
CA THR A 19 5.10 12.07 -27.30
C THR A 19 3.72 11.69 -26.78
N GLY A 20 3.31 10.47 -27.13
CA GLY A 20 2.12 9.82 -26.62
C GLY A 20 2.18 9.87 -25.10
N ARG A 21 1.51 10.86 -24.53
CA ARG A 21 1.25 11.01 -23.10
C ARG A 21 0.37 9.83 -22.72
N ARG A 22 0.99 8.68 -22.42
CA ARG A 22 0.29 7.45 -22.02
C ARG A 22 -0.62 7.81 -20.84
N ALA A 23 -1.88 7.40 -20.97
CA ALA A 23 -2.98 7.89 -20.16
C ALA A 23 -2.79 7.62 -18.64
N PRO A 24 -3.23 8.54 -17.76
CA PRO A 24 -3.16 8.41 -16.29
C PRO A 24 -4.13 7.36 -15.67
N CYS A 25 -4.89 6.63 -16.49
CA CYS A 25 -5.91 5.66 -16.03
C CYS A 25 -5.32 4.43 -15.32
N SER A 26 -4.08 4.02 -15.60
CA SER A 26 -3.50 2.86 -14.94
C SER A 26 -2.96 3.18 -13.55
N GLU A 27 -2.35 4.36 -13.35
CA GLU A 27 -1.77 4.74 -12.06
C GLU A 27 -2.87 4.97 -11.00
N THR A 28 -3.96 5.62 -11.40
CA THR A 28 -5.14 5.83 -10.53
C THR A 28 -5.80 4.51 -10.14
N ALA A 29 -6.02 3.61 -11.11
CA ALA A 29 -6.58 2.29 -10.82
C ALA A 29 -5.71 1.44 -9.88
N ILE A 30 -4.38 1.55 -9.99
CA ILE A 30 -3.45 0.86 -9.08
C ILE A 30 -3.55 1.45 -7.67
N LEU A 31 -3.55 2.77 -7.52
CA LEU A 31 -3.67 3.43 -6.22
C LEU A 31 -5.02 3.14 -5.54
N ASP A 32 -6.11 3.09 -6.29
CA ASP A 32 -7.42 2.71 -5.79
C ASP A 32 -7.44 1.25 -5.30
N GLY A 33 -6.78 0.34 -6.03
CA GLY A 33 -6.62 -1.06 -5.61
C GLY A 33 -5.83 -1.20 -4.31
N VAL A 34 -4.72 -0.46 -4.17
CA VAL A 34 -3.94 -0.42 -2.93
C VAL A 34 -4.77 0.19 -1.79
N ALA A 35 -5.51 1.26 -2.05
CA ALA A 35 -6.37 1.89 -1.04
C ALA A 35 -7.43 0.92 -0.51
N VAL A 36 -8.08 0.12 -1.38
CA VAL A 36 -9.03 -0.92 -0.96
C VAL A 36 -8.35 -1.99 -0.11
N LEU A 37 -7.16 -2.44 -0.51
CA LEU A 37 -6.40 -3.44 0.26
C LEU A 37 -6.01 -2.91 1.65
N GLU A 38 -5.53 -1.67 1.74
CA GLU A 38 -5.16 -1.03 3.00
C GLU A 38 -6.40 -0.77 3.88
N ALA A 39 -7.53 -0.39 3.29
CA ALA A 39 -8.80 -0.28 4.00
C ALA A 39 -9.26 -1.63 4.55
N ALA A 40 -9.11 -2.72 3.78
CA ALA A 40 -9.43 -4.07 4.25
C ALA A 40 -8.55 -4.49 5.44
N LYS A 41 -7.24 -4.17 5.41
CA LYS A 41 -6.34 -4.38 6.55
C LYS A 41 -6.77 -3.58 7.77
N GLY A 42 -7.13 -2.30 7.58
CA GLY A 42 -7.69 -1.46 8.64
C GLY A 42 -8.98 -2.03 9.21
N GLY A 43 -9.86 -2.55 8.37
CA GLY A 43 -11.09 -3.25 8.78
C GLY A 43 -10.83 -4.48 9.63
N LEU A 44 -9.86 -5.32 9.23
CA LEU A 44 -9.46 -6.48 10.03
C LEU A 44 -8.90 -6.06 11.39
N GLY A 45 -8.03 -5.05 11.42
CA GLY A 45 -7.52 -4.48 12.67
C GLY A 45 -8.63 -3.95 13.57
N LEU A 46 -9.66 -3.32 12.99
CA LEU A 46 -10.79 -2.79 13.73
C LEU A 46 -11.63 -3.92 14.33
N VAL A 47 -11.88 -5.00 13.59
CA VAL A 47 -12.56 -6.19 14.12
C VAL A 47 -11.77 -6.76 15.29
N VAL A 48 -10.45 -6.93 15.16
CA VAL A 48 -9.59 -7.40 16.26
C VAL A 48 -9.67 -6.48 17.47
N ALA A 49 -9.59 -5.17 17.27
CA ALA A 49 -9.69 -4.19 18.35
C ALA A 49 -11.04 -4.28 19.08
N LEU A 50 -12.14 -4.34 18.33
CA LEU A 50 -13.48 -4.49 18.89
C LEU A 50 -13.62 -5.80 19.66
N VAL A 51 -13.07 -6.90 19.13
CA VAL A 51 -13.12 -8.19 19.82
C VAL A 51 -12.37 -8.13 21.15
N LEU A 52 -11.14 -7.61 21.15
CA LEU A 52 -10.31 -7.49 22.35
C LEU A 52 -10.89 -6.57 23.42
N LEU A 53 -11.57 -5.49 23.02
CA LEU A 53 -12.16 -4.53 23.94
C LEU A 53 -13.55 -4.97 24.45
N ARG A 54 -14.23 -5.87 23.74
CA ARG A 54 -15.60 -6.28 24.05
C ARG A 54 -15.71 -7.65 24.72
N PHE A 55 -14.85 -8.60 24.35
CA PHE A 55 -14.96 -9.99 24.77
C PHE A 55 -13.87 -10.38 25.74
N THR A 56 -14.22 -11.27 26.66
CA THR A 56 -13.27 -11.92 27.55
C THR A 56 -12.44 -12.97 26.80
N PRO A 57 -11.26 -13.36 27.31
CA PRO A 57 -10.46 -14.44 26.72
C PRO A 57 -11.25 -15.72 26.46
N ALA A 58 -12.12 -16.11 27.40
CA ALA A 58 -12.94 -17.31 27.29
C ALA A 58 -13.97 -17.22 26.14
N GLU A 59 -14.62 -16.07 25.97
CA GLU A 59 -15.54 -15.84 24.85
C GLU A 59 -14.82 -15.82 23.50
N MET A 60 -13.60 -15.27 23.46
CA MET A 60 -12.77 -15.27 22.25
C MET A 60 -12.33 -16.68 21.86
N GLU A 61 -11.93 -17.51 22.82
CA GLU A 61 -11.57 -18.90 22.60
C GLU A 61 -12.75 -19.70 22.05
N ALA A 62 -13.93 -19.57 22.66
CA ALA A 62 -15.14 -20.24 22.19
C ALA A 62 -15.51 -19.82 20.75
N GLY A 63 -15.43 -18.52 20.46
CA GLY A 63 -15.67 -17.99 19.11
C GLY A 63 -14.65 -18.50 18.08
N LEU A 64 -13.37 -18.57 18.45
CA LEU A 64 -12.31 -19.09 17.58
C LEU A 64 -12.51 -20.58 17.29
N GLN A 65 -12.87 -21.38 18.30
CA GLN A 65 -13.18 -22.80 18.12
C GLN A 65 -14.35 -23.00 17.15
N SER A 66 -15.44 -22.26 17.34
CA SER A 66 -16.61 -22.32 16.44
C SER A 66 -16.25 -21.90 14.99
N LEU A 67 -15.40 -20.89 14.83
CA LEU A 67 -14.94 -20.45 13.52
C LEU A 67 -14.07 -21.50 12.83
N LEU A 68 -13.14 -22.11 13.55
CA LEU A 68 -12.25 -23.15 13.03
C LEU A 68 -13.03 -24.41 12.63
N GLU A 69 -14.03 -24.79 13.42
CA GLU A 69 -14.96 -25.87 13.10
C GLU A 69 -15.73 -25.58 11.80
N TRP A 70 -16.26 -24.37 11.64
CA TRP A 70 -16.94 -23.98 10.40
C TRP A 70 -16.01 -24.01 9.18
N MET A 71 -14.74 -23.62 9.35
CA MET A 71 -13.71 -23.67 8.31
C MET A 71 -13.14 -25.08 8.05
N HIS A 72 -13.64 -26.11 8.74
CA HIS A 72 -13.13 -27.49 8.70
C HIS A 72 -11.62 -27.60 8.95
N GLN A 73 -11.06 -26.64 9.71
CA GLN A 73 -9.64 -26.64 10.06
C GLN A 73 -9.46 -27.39 11.39
N ASP A 74 -8.44 -28.24 11.45
CA ASP A 74 -8.15 -29.02 12.66
C ASP A 74 -7.81 -28.05 13.82
N PRO A 75 -8.66 -27.96 14.86
CA PRO A 75 -8.42 -27.06 16.00
C PRO A 75 -7.16 -27.44 16.78
N SER A 76 -6.62 -28.64 16.57
CA SER A 76 -5.39 -29.13 17.19
C SER A 76 -4.11 -28.64 16.52
N ALA A 77 -4.22 -27.90 15.40
CA ALA A 77 -3.08 -27.30 14.72
C ALA A 77 -2.23 -26.42 15.66
N ALA A 78 -0.93 -26.30 15.35
CA ALA A 78 0.04 -25.63 16.22
C ALA A 78 -0.31 -24.14 16.49
N TYR A 79 -0.98 -23.48 15.54
CA TYR A 79 -1.29 -22.04 15.61
C TYR A 79 -2.40 -21.69 16.62
N PRO A 80 -3.58 -22.35 16.63
CA PRO A 80 -4.58 -22.18 17.68
C PRO A 80 -4.00 -22.38 19.09
N ARG A 81 -3.18 -23.41 19.30
CA ARG A 81 -2.57 -23.68 20.62
C ARG A 81 -1.59 -22.61 21.07
N LEU A 82 -0.81 -22.03 20.15
CA LEU A 82 0.10 -20.94 20.47
C LEU A 82 -0.68 -19.68 20.88
N PHE A 83 -1.79 -19.40 20.17
CA PHE A 83 -2.67 -18.29 20.49
C PHE A 83 -3.31 -18.45 21.87
N LEU A 84 -3.84 -19.64 22.18
CA LEU A 84 -4.44 -19.95 23.49
C LEU A 84 -3.42 -19.78 24.63
N ARG A 85 -2.20 -20.33 24.47
CA ARG A 85 -1.14 -20.17 25.49
C ARG A 85 -0.67 -18.73 25.67
N LEU A 86 -0.71 -17.91 24.62
CA LEU A 86 -0.39 -16.49 24.72
C LEU A 86 -1.52 -15.74 25.41
N ALA A 87 -2.79 -16.03 25.07
CA ALA A 87 -3.97 -15.43 25.68
C ALA A 87 -4.05 -15.72 27.19
N GLU A 88 -3.71 -16.93 27.63
CA GLU A 88 -3.62 -17.29 29.05
C GLU A 88 -2.60 -16.47 29.85
N ARG A 89 -1.60 -15.89 29.19
CA ARG A 89 -0.52 -15.10 29.81
C ARG A 89 -0.75 -13.60 29.74
N VAL A 90 -1.77 -13.14 29.01
CA VAL A 90 -2.05 -11.72 28.82
C VAL A 90 -3.04 -11.28 29.88
N SER A 91 -2.67 -10.31 30.71
CA SER A 91 -3.58 -9.76 31.71
C SER A 91 -4.74 -9.00 31.05
N PRO A 92 -5.91 -8.88 31.71
CA PRO A 92 -7.03 -8.08 31.20
C PRO A 92 -6.64 -6.64 30.85
N GLU A 93 -5.76 -6.02 31.65
CA GLU A 93 -5.26 -4.67 31.42
C GLU A 93 -4.41 -4.61 30.14
N ALA A 94 -3.57 -5.61 29.92
CA ALA A 94 -2.77 -5.71 28.70
C ALA A 94 -3.67 -5.88 27.46
N MET A 95 -4.77 -6.64 27.55
CA MET A 95 -5.73 -6.76 26.43
C MET A 95 -6.36 -5.42 26.07
N ILE A 96 -6.70 -4.58 27.06
CA ILE A 96 -7.24 -3.24 26.80
C ILE A 96 -6.22 -2.40 26.04
N TRP A 97 -4.96 -2.37 26.49
CA TRP A 97 -3.91 -1.61 25.80
C TRP A 97 -3.63 -2.13 24.39
N VAL A 98 -3.62 -3.44 24.18
CA VAL A 98 -3.46 -4.05 22.86
C VAL A 98 -4.67 -3.73 21.97
N GLY A 99 -5.88 -3.78 22.51
CA GLY A 99 -7.11 -3.41 21.80
C GLY A 99 -7.12 -1.94 21.38
N LEU A 100 -6.72 -1.03 22.28
CA LEU A 100 -6.56 0.40 21.96
C LEU A 100 -5.45 0.64 20.92
N GLY A 101 -4.34 -0.09 21.01
CA GLY A 101 -3.28 -0.06 20.01
C GLY A 101 -3.75 -0.52 18.63
N ALA A 102 -4.49 -1.62 18.57
CA ALA A 102 -5.12 -2.12 17.34
C ALA A 102 -6.14 -1.13 16.76
N LEU A 103 -6.92 -0.46 17.63
CA LEU A 103 -7.87 0.57 17.22
C LEU A 103 -7.15 1.78 16.59
N ALA A 104 -6.12 2.30 17.27
CA ALA A 104 -5.31 3.41 16.77
C ALA A 104 -4.62 3.05 15.44
N TYR A 105 -4.06 1.86 15.34
CA TYR A 105 -3.46 1.35 14.11
C TYR A 105 -4.47 1.26 12.96
N SER A 106 -5.70 0.83 13.24
CA SER A 106 -6.77 0.75 12.25
C SER A 106 -7.15 2.14 11.71
N PHE A 107 -7.23 3.16 12.57
CA PHE A 107 -7.42 4.54 12.13
C PHE A 107 -6.29 5.05 11.25
N ILE A 108 -5.04 4.70 11.57
CA ILE A 108 -3.88 5.05 10.72
C ILE A 108 -4.04 4.39 9.34
N ARG A 109 -4.44 3.12 9.27
CA ARG A 109 -4.67 2.41 7.99
C ARG A 109 -5.82 3.02 7.19
N PHE A 110 -6.91 3.42 7.83
CA PHE A 110 -7.99 4.13 7.14
C PHE A 110 -7.56 5.51 6.66
N ALA A 111 -6.75 6.24 7.44
CA ALA A 111 -6.19 7.51 7.02
C ALA A 111 -5.26 7.33 5.80
N GLU A 112 -4.41 6.29 5.83
CA GLU A 112 -3.55 5.91 4.70
C GLU A 112 -4.37 5.61 3.45
N ALA A 113 -5.36 4.71 3.55
CA ALA A 113 -6.24 4.33 2.45
C ALA A 113 -6.98 5.55 1.87
N TYR A 114 -7.54 6.41 2.73
CA TYR A 114 -8.18 7.65 2.32
C TYR A 114 -7.19 8.58 1.60
N GLY A 115 -5.98 8.73 2.14
CA GLY A 115 -4.94 9.56 1.54
C GLY A 115 -4.46 9.03 0.19
N LEU A 116 -4.33 7.71 0.02
CA LEU A 116 -4.01 7.06 -1.24
C LEU A 116 -5.11 7.24 -2.28
N TRP A 117 -6.38 7.08 -1.88
CA TRP A 117 -7.54 7.35 -2.74
C TRP A 117 -7.59 8.82 -3.18
N ARG A 118 -7.15 9.76 -2.33
CA ARG A 118 -7.02 11.18 -2.68
C ARG A 118 -5.67 11.55 -3.29
N ASN A 119 -4.86 10.56 -3.68
CA ASN A 119 -3.54 10.70 -4.29
C ASN A 119 -2.58 11.64 -3.53
N ARG A 120 -2.63 11.63 -2.19
CA ARG A 120 -1.85 12.52 -1.32
C ARG A 120 -0.44 11.99 -1.08
N ALA A 121 0.56 12.86 -1.22
CA ALA A 121 1.98 12.50 -1.04
C ALA A 121 2.31 11.94 0.37
N TRP A 122 1.69 12.50 1.43
CA TRP A 122 1.91 12.01 2.80
C TRP A 122 1.47 10.56 2.99
N ALA A 123 0.39 10.15 2.31
CA ALA A 123 -0.13 8.79 2.41
C ALA A 123 0.73 7.80 1.63
N LYS A 124 1.29 8.21 0.50
CA LYS A 124 2.30 7.42 -0.24
C LYS A 124 3.54 7.16 0.61
N TRP A 125 4.04 8.18 1.32
CA TRP A 125 5.16 8.02 2.25
C TRP A 125 4.82 7.10 3.42
N LEU A 126 3.62 7.28 4.00
CA LEU A 126 3.17 6.45 5.12
C LEU A 126 3.04 4.98 4.71
N GLY A 127 2.47 4.70 3.53
CA GLY A 127 2.37 3.34 2.99
C GLY A 127 3.70 2.72 2.60
N ALA A 128 4.63 3.50 2.03
CA ALA A 128 5.97 3.02 1.72
C ALA A 128 6.75 2.66 2.99
N LEU A 129 6.65 3.49 4.04
CA LEU A 129 7.29 3.24 5.31
C LEU A 129 6.65 2.03 6.02
N SER A 130 5.32 1.98 6.05
CA SER A 130 4.57 0.92 6.73
C SER A 130 4.77 -0.44 6.05
N GLY A 131 4.76 -0.51 4.71
CA GLY A 131 5.05 -1.72 3.95
C GLY A 131 6.54 -2.11 4.01
N GLY A 132 7.44 -1.12 3.96
CA GLY A 132 8.88 -1.35 3.98
C GLY A 132 9.40 -1.95 5.29
N LEU A 133 8.76 -1.63 6.41
CA LEU A 133 9.09 -2.19 7.74
C LEU A 133 8.95 -3.72 7.80
N TYR A 134 8.07 -4.31 7.00
CA TYR A 134 7.84 -5.76 7.00
C TYR A 134 8.90 -6.54 6.20
N ILE A 135 9.50 -5.92 5.18
CA ILE A 135 10.41 -6.59 4.23
C ILE A 135 11.63 -7.24 4.91
N PRO A 136 12.37 -6.59 5.84
CA PRO A 136 13.54 -7.22 6.47
C PRO A 136 13.18 -8.46 7.28
N TYR A 137 12.07 -8.40 8.02
CA TYR A 137 11.59 -9.52 8.84
C TYR A 137 11.09 -10.68 7.97
N GLU A 138 10.29 -10.37 6.95
CA GLU A 138 9.73 -11.36 6.03
C GLU A 138 10.81 -12.03 5.18
N ALA A 139 11.83 -11.28 4.73
CA ALA A 139 13.00 -11.83 4.04
C ALA A 139 13.77 -12.81 4.95
N TRP A 140 14.00 -12.44 6.21
CA TRP A 140 14.64 -13.33 7.19
C TRP A 140 13.82 -14.60 7.43
N ALA A 141 12.50 -14.49 7.55
CA ALA A 141 11.61 -15.63 7.77
C ALA A 141 11.59 -16.59 6.58
N VAL A 142 11.50 -16.08 5.34
CA VAL A 142 11.53 -16.89 4.11
C VAL A 142 12.85 -17.62 3.94
N LEU A 143 13.98 -16.96 4.24
CA LEU A 143 15.32 -17.57 4.13
C LEU A 143 15.51 -18.75 5.08
N ARG A 144 14.79 -18.77 6.21
CA ARG A 144 14.95 -19.79 7.25
C ARG A 144 13.89 -20.89 7.18
N HIS A 145 12.67 -20.54 6.81
CA HIS A 145 11.54 -21.46 6.68
C HIS A 145 10.67 -21.05 5.47
N PRO A 146 10.98 -21.54 4.27
CA PRO A 146 10.22 -21.20 3.06
C PRO A 146 8.83 -21.82 3.12
N ALA A 147 7.83 -21.00 3.44
CA ALA A 147 6.43 -21.34 3.35
C ALA A 147 5.77 -20.50 2.26
N TRP A 148 4.95 -21.13 1.40
CA TRP A 148 4.28 -20.48 0.27
C TRP A 148 3.45 -19.26 0.69
N LEU A 149 2.81 -19.32 1.87
CA LEU A 149 2.03 -18.21 2.42
C LEU A 149 2.91 -17.00 2.76
N THR A 150 4.04 -17.23 3.43
CA THR A 150 5.01 -16.18 3.79
C THR A 150 5.63 -15.55 2.56
N ALA A 151 5.95 -16.35 1.54
CA ALA A 151 6.44 -15.86 0.25
C ALA A 151 5.40 -15.00 -0.49
N GLY A 152 4.12 -15.38 -0.44
CA GLY A 152 3.03 -14.59 -1.03
C GLY A 152 2.83 -13.23 -0.36
N VAL A 153 2.85 -13.19 0.98
CA VAL A 153 2.75 -11.93 1.74
C VAL A 153 3.93 -11.01 1.44
N LEU A 154 5.15 -11.56 1.41
CA LEU A 154 6.36 -10.80 1.05
C LEU A 154 6.26 -10.22 -0.36
N ALA A 155 5.79 -11.00 -1.33
CA ALA A 155 5.60 -10.53 -2.71
C ALA A 155 4.60 -9.35 -2.80
N VAL A 156 3.49 -9.44 -2.06
CA VAL A 156 2.49 -8.36 -2.00
C VAL A 156 3.08 -7.10 -1.35
N ASN A 157 3.77 -7.21 -0.21
CA ASN A 157 4.40 -6.07 0.45
C ASN A 157 5.46 -5.41 -0.44
N ILE A 158 6.30 -6.20 -1.12
CA ILE A 158 7.28 -5.69 -2.10
C ILE A 158 6.58 -4.95 -3.23
N LEU A 159 5.51 -5.51 -3.79
CA LEU A 159 4.77 -4.89 -4.89
C LEU A 159 4.17 -3.54 -4.49
N ILE A 160 3.55 -3.47 -3.31
CA ILE A 160 2.97 -2.23 -2.77
C ILE A 160 4.08 -1.17 -2.60
N VAL A 161 5.18 -1.53 -1.95
CA VAL A 161 6.31 -0.60 -1.73
C VAL A 161 6.89 -0.14 -3.07
N ALA A 162 7.06 -1.03 -4.04
CA ALA A 162 7.58 -0.69 -5.36
C ALA A 162 6.67 0.28 -6.12
N VAL A 163 5.35 0.06 -6.09
CA VAL A 163 4.36 0.94 -6.71
C VAL A 163 4.40 2.34 -6.07
N LEU A 164 4.42 2.41 -4.74
CA LEU A 164 4.44 3.69 -4.02
C LEU A 164 5.75 4.45 -4.27
N ALA A 165 6.89 3.75 -4.25
CA ALA A 165 8.20 4.33 -4.54
C ALA A 165 8.28 4.85 -5.98
N TRP A 166 7.73 4.11 -6.95
CA TRP A 166 7.68 4.57 -8.34
C TRP A 166 6.79 5.82 -8.47
N SER A 167 5.58 5.83 -7.91
CA SER A 167 4.69 7.00 -8.01
C SER A 167 5.31 8.26 -7.37
N LEU A 168 6.03 8.12 -6.25
CA LEU A 168 6.79 9.21 -5.65
C LEU A 168 7.92 9.69 -6.57
N TRP A 169 8.71 8.79 -7.14
CA TRP A 169 9.81 9.15 -8.04
C TRP A 169 9.34 9.81 -9.34
N ALA A 170 8.23 9.33 -9.91
CA ALA A 170 7.61 9.93 -11.09
C ALA A 170 7.12 11.36 -10.81
N SER A 171 6.52 11.60 -9.63
CA SER A 171 6.07 12.92 -9.20
C SER A 171 7.24 13.89 -9.01
N GLN A 172 8.37 13.44 -8.44
CA GLN A 172 9.56 14.28 -8.25
C GLN A 172 10.25 14.63 -9.58
N ARG A 173 10.31 13.70 -10.54
CA ARG A 173 10.84 13.99 -11.89
C ARG A 173 9.97 14.98 -12.64
N ALA A 174 8.65 14.90 -12.52
CA ALA A 174 7.75 15.89 -13.11
C ALA A 174 7.98 17.30 -12.52
N ALA A 175 8.16 17.40 -11.21
CA ALA A 175 8.47 18.67 -10.54
C ALA A 175 9.87 19.22 -10.89
N ALA A 176 10.87 18.34 -11.06
CA ALA A 176 12.22 18.75 -11.48
C ALA A 176 12.32 19.14 -12.96
N LEU A 177 11.38 18.69 -13.79
CA LEU A 177 11.27 19.00 -15.22
C LEU A 177 10.39 20.23 -15.50
N GLU A 178 9.83 20.90 -14.48
CA GLU A 178 9.37 22.29 -14.56
C GLU A 178 10.48 23.25 -14.10
N PRO A 179 11.48 23.57 -14.94
CA PRO A 179 12.41 24.65 -14.63
C PRO A 179 11.68 25.98 -14.82
N ALA A 180 11.54 26.76 -13.74
CA ALA A 180 11.54 28.22 -13.68
C ALA A 180 10.97 29.00 -14.90
N THR A 181 9.86 28.55 -15.49
CA THR A 181 9.13 29.28 -16.55
C THR A 181 8.00 30.06 -15.91
N SER A 182 8.34 30.86 -14.90
CA SER A 182 7.58 32.07 -14.63
C SER A 182 8.45 33.18 -14.04
N PRO A 183 9.42 33.72 -14.80
CA PRO A 183 9.86 35.09 -14.63
C PRO A 183 9.12 35.96 -15.65
N GLY A 184 8.11 36.70 -15.20
CA GLY A 184 7.63 37.91 -15.88
C GLY A 184 6.82 37.72 -17.16
N ALA A 185 5.49 37.79 -17.02
CA ALA A 185 4.62 38.29 -18.08
C ALA A 185 3.60 39.26 -17.48
N ARG A 186 4.10 40.38 -16.95
CA ARG A 186 3.36 41.64 -17.01
C ARG A 186 3.95 42.44 -18.17
N PRO A 187 3.25 42.55 -19.30
CA PRO A 187 3.40 43.72 -20.14
C PRO A 187 2.60 44.87 -19.51
N ASP A 188 3.33 45.96 -19.29
CA ASP A 188 2.98 47.39 -19.29
C ASP A 188 1.50 47.78 -19.19
#